data_AF-A0A1B9MLP3-F1
#
_entry.id   AF-A0A1B9MLP3-F1
#
_cell.length_a   1.000
_cell.length_b   1.000
_cell.length_c   1.000
_cell.angle_alpha   90.00
_cell.angle_beta   90.00
_cell.angle_gamma   90.00
#
_symmetry.space_group_name_H-M   'P 1'
#
loop_
_entity.id
_entity.type
_entity.pdbx_description
1 polymer ?
#
loop_
_entity_poly.entity_id
_entity_poly.type
_entity_poly.pdbx_seq_one_letter_code
_entity_poly.pdbx_strand_id
1 'polypeptide(L)' 'MALSRAEIQKRSDEKRGVKPKGYKLSIETIEMIAELSKSTGKSQGMVIEEAIKLYRGSL' A
#
# COMPACT_ATOMS: atom_id res chain seq x y z
N MET A 1 4.04 16.57 26.54
CA MET A 1 3.18 16.72 25.35
C MET A 1 2.72 15.34 24.92
N ALA A 2 1.42 15.13 24.76
CA ALA A 2 0.91 13.93 24.11
C ALA A 2 1.38 13.94 22.64
N LEU A 3 1.86 12.80 22.15
CA LEU A 3 2.27 12.66 20.74
C LEU A 3 1.12 13.02 19.81
N SER A 4 1.42 13.72 18.72
CA SER A 4 0.46 13.96 17.65
C SER A 4 -0.02 12.63 17.07
N ARG A 5 -1.26 12.62 16.56
CA ARG A 5 -1.84 11.47 15.84
C ARG A 5 -0.93 11.01 14.69
N ALA A 6 -0.27 11.95 14.01
CA ALA A 6 0.67 11.65 12.94
C ALA A 6 1.93 10.92 13.46
N GLU A 7 2.44 11.30 14.63
CA GLU A 7 3.60 10.65 15.26
C GLU A 7 3.26 9.25 15.78
N ILE A 8 2.05 9.07 16.32
CA ILE A 8 1.54 7.76 16.74
C ILE A 8 1.41 6.83 15.52
N GLN A 9 0.83 7.32 14.42
CA GLN A 9 0.69 6.55 13.19
C GLN A 9 2.05 6.18 12.61
N LYS A 10 2.97 7.15 12.53
CA LYS A 10 4.35 6.93 12.05
C LYS A 10 5.06 5.84 12.86
N ARG A 11 4.99 5.89 14.20
CA ARG A 11 5.59 4.85 15.06
C ARG A 11 4.94 3.47 14.86
N SER A 12 3.62 3.42 14.64
CA SER A 12 2.92 2.17 14.34
C SER A 12 3.35 1.58 13.00
N ASP A 13 3.46 2.42 11.98
CA ASP A 13 3.88 2.03 10.63
C ASP A 13 5.34 1.55 10.66
N GLU A 14 6.24 2.27 11.36
CA GLU A 14 7.63 1.86 11.57
C GLU A 14 7.73 0.51 12.29
N LYS A 15 6.92 0.26 13.33
CA LYS A 15 6.86 -1.06 14.00
C LYS A 15 6.44 -2.18 13.05
N ARG A 16 5.59 -1.89 12.07
CA ARG A 16 5.12 -2.83 11.06
C ARG A 16 6.04 -2.88 9.82
N GLY A 17 7.11 -2.08 9.80
CA GLY A 17 8.05 -1.99 8.68
C GLY A 17 7.44 -1.34 7.42
N VAL A 18 6.32 -0.64 7.53
CA VAL A 18 5.63 0.01 6.41
C VAL A 18 5.83 1.52 6.47
N LYS A 19 5.79 2.18 5.30
CA LYS A 19 5.85 3.64 5.20
C LYS A 19 4.92 4.13 4.10
N PRO A 20 4.26 5.29 4.26
CA PRO A 20 3.45 5.86 3.19
C PRO A 20 4.35 6.23 2.00
N LYS A 21 3.92 5.86 0.80
CA LYS A 21 4.59 6.21 -0.46
C LYS A 21 3.53 6.55 -1.50
N GLY A 22 3.56 7.79 -1.99
CA GLY A 22 2.68 8.25 -3.06
C GLY A 22 3.39 8.23 -4.42
N TYR A 23 2.72 7.69 -5.43
CA TYR A 23 3.13 7.76 -6.83
C TYR A 23 1.96 8.29 -7.67
N LYS A 24 2.28 8.91 -8.81
CA LYS A 24 1.29 9.19 -9.83
C LYS A 24 1.15 7.95 -10.71
N LEU A 25 -0.07 7.43 -10.81
CA LEU A 25 -0.45 6.31 -11.67
C LEU A 25 -1.51 6.79 -12.66
N SER A 26 -1.70 6.07 -13.76
CA SER A 26 -2.84 6.33 -14.64
C SER A 26 -4.15 6.03 -13.91
N ILE A 27 -5.22 6.72 -14.30
CA ILE A 27 -6.55 6.56 -13.70
C ILE A 27 -7.00 5.11 -13.81
N GLU A 28 -6.84 4.50 -14.99
CA GLU A 28 -7.18 3.10 -15.25
C GLU A 28 -6.46 2.13 -14.30
N THR A 29 -5.17 2.36 -14.02
CA THR A 29 -4.42 1.52 -13.05
C THR A 29 -4.94 1.71 -11.62
N ILE A 30 -5.32 2.93 -11.23
CA ILE A 30 -5.90 3.19 -9.91
C ILE A 30 -7.24 2.46 -9.75
N GLU A 31 -8.09 2.51 -10.78
CA GLU A 31 -9.37 1.80 -10.81
C GLU A 31 -9.16 0.28 -10.72
N MET A 32 -8.21 -0.25 -11.51
CA MET A 32 -7.85 -1.67 -11.46
C MET A 32 -7.36 -2.11 -10.08
N ILE A 33 -6.52 -1.31 -9.41
CA ILE A 33 -6.08 -1.59 -8.03
C ILE A 33 -7.28 -1.61 -7.07
N ALA A 34 -8.22 -0.68 -7.24
CA ALA A 34 -9.43 -0.63 -6.41
C ALA A 34 -10.35 -1.84 -6.63
N GLU A 35 -10.54 -2.26 -7.88
CA GLU A 35 -11.31 -3.47 -8.23
C GLU A 35 -10.66 -4.74 -7.68
N LEU A 36 -9.34 -4.89 -7.85
CA LEU A 36 -8.59 -6.02 -7.29
C LEU A 36 -8.65 -6.05 -5.76
N SER A 37 -8.58 -4.89 -5.11
CA SER A 37 -8.74 -4.80 -3.66
C SER A 37 -10.12 -5.28 -3.22
N LYS A 38 -11.19 -4.88 -3.94
CA LYS A 38 -12.56 -5.33 -3.67
C LYS A 38 -12.75 -6.83 -3.90
N SER A 39 -12.23 -7.36 -5.00
CA SER A 39 -12.43 -8.77 -5.38
C SER A 39 -11.61 -9.74 -4.52
N THR A 40 -10.42 -9.33 -4.07
CA THR A 40 -9.53 -10.17 -3.25
C THR A 40 -9.73 -10.00 -1.74
N GLY A 41 -10.45 -8.96 -1.32
CA GLY A 41 -10.57 -8.57 0.09
C GLY A 41 -9.27 -8.04 0.71
N LYS A 42 -8.23 -7.81 -0.10
CA LYS A 42 -6.94 -7.28 0.35
C LYS A 42 -6.92 -5.76 0.28
N SER A 43 -6.09 -5.13 1.10
CA SER A 43 -5.85 -3.69 0.96
C SER A 43 -5.15 -3.38 -0.38
N GLN A 44 -5.39 -2.20 -0.94
CA GLN A 44 -4.72 -1.76 -2.17
C GLN A 44 -3.18 -1.84 -2.06
N GLY A 45 -2.62 -1.51 -0.90
CA GLY A 45 -1.19 -1.64 -0.65
C GLY A 45 -0.68 -3.08 -0.77
N MET A 46 -1.43 -4.05 -0.22
CA MET A 46 -1.10 -5.48 -0.37
C MET A 46 -1.21 -5.96 -1.81
N VAL A 47 -2.24 -5.52 -2.55
CA VAL A 47 -2.37 -5.83 -3.99
C VAL A 47 -1.14 -5.37 -4.76
N ILE A 48 -0.67 -4.15 -4.49
CA ILE A 48 0.54 -3.59 -5.13
C ILE A 48 1.78 -4.39 -4.72
N GLU A 49 1.96 -4.72 -3.43
CA GLU A 49 3.10 -5.52 -2.98
C GLU A 49 3.15 -6.91 -3.63
N GLU A 50 2.01 -7.57 -3.77
CA GLU A 50 1.90 -8.87 -4.44
C GLU A 50 2.24 -8.77 -5.92
N ALA A 51 1.71 -7.74 -6.61
CA ALA A 51 2.02 -7.49 -8.01
C ALA A 51 3.54 -7.29 -8.23
N ILE A 52 4.20 -6.53 -7.36
CA ILE A 52 5.66 -6.32 -7.43
C ILE A 52 6.44 -7.62 -7.15
N LYS A 53 6.00 -8.45 -6.19
CA LYS A 53 6.62 -9.76 -5.92
C LYS A 53 6.48 -10.72 -7.11
N LEU A 54 5.31 -10.76 -7.75
CA LEU A 54 5.07 -11.53 -8.97
C LEU A 54 5.96 -11.05 -10.11
N TYR A 55 6.03 -9.73 -10.33
CA TYR A 55 6.89 -9.14 -11.35
C TYR A 55 8.38 -9.50 -11.12
N ARG A 56 8.86 -9.42 -9.87
CA ARG A 56 10.22 -9.84 -9.52
C ARG A 56 10.48 -11.32 -9.86
N GLY A 57 9.50 -12.20 -9.65
CA GLY A 57 9.64 -13.62 -9.97
C GLY A 57 9.61 -13.93 -11.47
N SER A 58 9.17 -12.98 -12.30
CA SER A 58 9.14 -13.10 -13.76
C SER A 58 10.39 -12.55 -14.47
N LEU A 59 11.32 -11.95 -13.70
CA LEU A 59 12.64 -11.53 -14.16
C LEU A 59 13.65 -12.68 -14.01
#